data_AF-A0A1H2R1C0-F1
#
_entry.id   AF-A0A1H2R1C0-F1
#
_cell.length_a   1.000
_cell.length_b   1.000
_cell.length_c   1.000
_cell.angle_alpha   90.00
_cell.angle_beta   90.00
_cell.angle_gamma   90.00
#
_symmetry.space_group_name_H-M   'P 1'
#
loop_
_entity.id
_entity.type
_entity.pdbx_description
1 polymer ?
#
loop_
_entity_poly.entity_id
_entity_poly.type
_entity_poly.pdbx_seq_one_letter_code
_entity_poly.pdbx_strand_id
1 'polypeptide(L)'
;MRNLLANDPVALRLAQIVSRTAPDVLVLTKIDHDMDLRALRAFAALVSAEGHDMPHAFARRPNTGWATGRDMDGDGTLGTADDAHGYGAFAGVGGMAVLSRLPIMHDHAEDFSTFLWADLPGHIMPIETPEPALQRLSTTGHWLVPVQIHPVGMLNLLVFYASPPVFGSMENRNLHRNHDEVRFWTQYLDGRLPMPPPDGPVVVAGSANLDPVDGDGLHEAMQDLLRHPRLQDPQPRSVDAILAADHPASLGHRGDPALDTTEWVRDIGPGNLRVDYLLPDARLQVLDAGVVWPPPQDELADLVGKGEEAPTRHRLVWVDLAIP
;
A
#
# COMPACT_ATOMS: atom_id res chain seq x y z
N MET A 1 5.44 19.10 1.26
CA MET A 1 6.48 18.48 0.43
C MET A 1 7.71 18.28 1.31
N ARG A 2 7.87 17.10 1.91
CA ARG A 2 9.20 16.73 2.43
C ARG A 2 10.12 16.71 1.22
N ASN A 3 11.10 17.57 1.27
CA ASN A 3 11.95 17.91 0.15
C ASN A 3 12.83 16.68 -0.14
N LEU A 4 12.41 15.81 -1.07
CA LEU A 4 13.30 14.90 -1.79
C LEU A 4 14.22 15.77 -2.68
N LEU A 5 15.01 16.64 -2.04
CA LEU A 5 16.15 17.26 -2.69
C LEU A 5 17.15 16.14 -2.95
N ALA A 6 17.92 16.24 -4.01
CA ALA A 6 18.85 15.24 -4.53
C ALA A 6 19.92 14.71 -3.54
N ASN A 7 19.89 15.10 -2.27
CA ASN A 7 20.80 14.70 -1.20
C ASN A 7 20.08 14.12 0.04
N ASP A 8 18.82 13.68 -0.03
CA ASP A 8 18.19 12.96 1.09
C ASP A 8 18.81 11.56 1.24
N PRO A 9 19.57 11.28 2.33
CA PRO A 9 20.24 9.99 2.50
C PRO A 9 19.26 8.82 2.62
N VAL A 10 18.03 9.07 3.12
CA VAL A 10 16.98 8.04 3.22
C VAL A 10 16.49 7.70 1.81
N ALA A 11 16.24 8.71 0.98
CA ALA A 11 15.78 8.51 -0.39
C ALA A 11 16.82 7.78 -1.25
N LEU A 12 18.11 8.14 -1.12
CA LEU A 12 19.20 7.45 -1.82
C LEU A 12 19.28 5.98 -1.42
N ARG A 13 19.20 5.68 -0.12
CA ARG A 13 19.24 4.31 0.39
C ARG A 13 18.06 3.46 -0.08
N LEU A 14 16.86 4.05 -0.13
CA LEU A 14 15.68 3.41 -0.73
C LEU A 14 15.87 3.18 -2.24
N ALA A 15 16.45 4.14 -2.97
CA ALA A 15 16.72 3.99 -4.39
C ALA A 15 17.73 2.87 -4.67
N GLN A 16 18.73 2.70 -3.80
CA GLN A 16 19.70 1.60 -3.87
C GLN A 16 19.06 0.24 -3.62
N ILE A 17 18.16 0.13 -2.63
CA ILE A 17 17.37 -1.10 -2.40
C ILE A 17 16.58 -1.44 -3.66
N VAL A 18 15.86 -0.46 -4.24
CA VAL A 18 15.07 -0.67 -5.46
C VAL A 18 15.96 -1.08 -6.62
N SER A 19 17.09 -0.39 -6.84
CA SER A 19 18.00 -0.71 -7.96
C SER A 19 18.56 -2.13 -7.87
N ARG A 20 18.97 -2.57 -6.67
CA ARG A 20 19.50 -3.93 -6.47
C ARG A 20 18.43 -5.02 -6.53
N THR A 21 17.18 -4.69 -6.15
CA THR A 21 16.04 -5.59 -6.31
C THR A 21 15.58 -5.65 -7.78
N ALA A 22 15.81 -4.58 -8.53
CA ALA A 22 15.54 -4.43 -9.96
C ALA A 22 14.11 -4.78 -10.43
N PRO A 23 13.03 -4.26 -9.79
CA PRO A 23 11.66 -4.59 -10.18
C PRO A 23 11.27 -3.99 -11.55
N ASP A 24 10.46 -4.71 -12.34
CA ASP A 24 9.86 -4.16 -13.57
C ASP A 24 8.73 -3.15 -13.31
N VAL A 25 8.00 -3.37 -12.21
CA VAL A 25 6.91 -2.52 -11.74
C VAL A 25 7.05 -2.36 -10.24
N LEU A 26 7.03 -1.13 -9.74
CA LEU A 26 7.16 -0.79 -8.34
C LEU A 26 5.96 0.03 -7.88
N VAL A 27 5.22 -0.48 -6.90
CA VAL A 27 4.19 0.26 -6.18
C VAL A 27 4.83 0.91 -4.95
N LEU A 28 4.63 2.22 -4.81
CA LEU A 28 5.13 3.03 -3.70
C LEU A 28 3.98 3.55 -2.87
N THR A 29 4.12 3.52 -1.55
CA THR A 29 3.24 4.22 -0.61
C THR A 29 4.05 5.29 0.14
N LYS A 30 3.34 6.21 0.82
CA LYS A 30 3.93 7.32 1.59
C LYS A 30 4.81 8.26 0.78
N ILE A 31 4.52 8.44 -0.50
CA ILE A 31 5.18 9.45 -1.35
C ILE A 31 4.26 10.65 -1.56
N ASP A 32 4.75 11.85 -1.24
CA ASP A 32 3.99 13.10 -1.43
C ASP A 32 3.61 13.28 -2.91
N HIS A 33 2.35 13.63 -3.16
CA HIS A 33 1.83 13.93 -4.48
C HIS A 33 1.84 15.45 -4.74
N ASP A 34 2.41 15.83 -5.88
CA ASP A 34 2.27 17.15 -6.50
C ASP A 34 1.84 16.99 -7.97
N MET A 35 1.21 18.02 -8.56
CA MET A 35 0.66 17.95 -9.91
C MET A 35 1.69 17.63 -11.01
N ASP A 36 2.96 17.97 -10.78
CA ASP A 36 4.05 17.72 -11.72
C ASP A 36 4.76 16.38 -11.44
N LEU A 37 4.36 15.67 -10.39
CA LEU A 37 4.99 14.46 -9.85
C LEU A 37 6.48 14.66 -9.55
N ARG A 38 6.89 15.85 -9.09
CA ARG A 38 8.29 16.20 -8.81
C ARG A 38 8.95 15.24 -7.83
N ALA A 39 8.27 14.93 -6.72
CA ALA A 39 8.79 14.00 -5.72
C ALA A 39 9.04 12.60 -6.31
N LEU A 40 8.05 12.07 -7.03
CA LEU A 40 8.14 10.76 -7.69
C LEU A 40 9.22 10.72 -8.78
N ARG A 41 9.30 11.75 -9.63
CA ARG A 41 10.32 11.84 -10.68
C ARG A 41 11.73 12.01 -10.11
N ALA A 42 11.88 12.74 -9.01
CA ALA A 42 13.16 12.85 -8.32
C ALA A 42 13.59 11.49 -7.75
N PHE A 43 12.67 10.72 -7.15
CA PHE A 43 12.97 9.37 -6.70
C PHE A 43 13.33 8.43 -7.87
N ALA A 44 12.56 8.46 -8.97
CA ALA A 44 12.87 7.67 -10.17
C ALA A 44 14.25 8.02 -10.76
N ALA A 45 14.66 9.29 -10.73
CA ALA A 45 15.98 9.73 -11.16
C ALA A 45 17.10 9.20 -10.24
N LEU A 46 16.87 9.09 -8.93
CA LEU A 46 17.81 8.45 -8.01
C LEU A 46 17.95 6.95 -8.32
N VAL A 47 16.84 6.24 -8.54
CA VAL A 47 16.87 4.80 -8.90
C VAL A 47 17.62 4.59 -10.22
N SER A 48 17.39 5.44 -11.22
CA SER A 48 18.11 5.46 -12.50
C SER A 48 19.61 5.71 -12.32
N ALA A 49 19.99 6.67 -11.47
CA ALA A 49 21.39 6.96 -11.16
C ALA A 49 22.10 5.79 -10.46
N GLU A 50 21.37 4.98 -9.71
CA GLU A 50 21.86 3.74 -9.10
C GLU A 50 21.81 2.52 -10.06
N GLY A 51 21.46 2.72 -11.33
CA GLY A 51 21.60 1.71 -12.39
C GLY A 51 20.32 1.01 -12.84
N HIS A 52 19.13 1.44 -12.38
CA HIS A 52 17.86 0.82 -12.75
C HIS A 52 16.83 1.84 -13.24
N ASP A 53 16.68 1.93 -14.57
CA ASP A 53 15.76 2.90 -15.17
C ASP A 53 14.30 2.47 -15.05
N MET A 54 13.44 3.34 -14.51
CA MET A 54 11.97 3.15 -14.45
C MET A 54 11.26 4.39 -15.02
N PRO A 55 11.26 4.57 -16.35
CA PRO A 55 10.87 5.84 -16.99
C PRO A 55 9.37 6.15 -16.94
N HIS A 56 8.52 5.15 -16.69
CA HIS A 56 7.07 5.32 -16.63
C HIS A 56 6.63 5.57 -15.18
N ALA A 57 5.88 6.64 -14.96
CA ALA A 57 5.45 7.06 -13.64
C ALA A 57 3.96 7.38 -13.64
N PHE A 58 3.22 6.87 -12.66
CA PHE A 58 1.79 7.11 -12.48
C PHE A 58 1.48 7.43 -11.02
N ALA A 59 0.75 8.52 -10.81
CA ALA A 59 0.04 8.78 -9.56
C ALA A 59 -1.16 9.68 -9.85
N ARG A 60 -2.19 9.57 -9.01
CA ARG A 60 -3.31 10.51 -8.94
C ARG A 60 -3.29 11.20 -7.58
N ARG A 61 -4.02 12.30 -7.47
CA ARG A 61 -4.17 13.03 -6.21
C ARG A 61 -4.80 12.10 -5.16
N PRO A 62 -4.15 11.86 -4.01
CA PRO A 62 -4.73 11.07 -2.93
C PRO A 62 -5.81 11.86 -2.19
N ASN A 63 -6.63 11.17 -1.39
CA ASN A 63 -7.60 11.79 -0.50
C ASN A 63 -6.96 12.45 0.73
N THR A 64 -5.70 12.13 1.04
CA THR A 64 -4.96 12.69 2.18
C THR A 64 -4.81 14.21 2.09
N GLY A 65 -5.28 14.90 3.12
CA GLY A 65 -5.28 16.36 3.22
C GLY A 65 -6.15 17.06 2.18
N TRP A 66 -7.05 16.34 1.48
CA TRP A 66 -8.04 16.95 0.61
C TRP A 66 -9.22 17.43 1.47
N ALA A 67 -9.23 18.74 1.76
CA ALA A 67 -10.28 19.39 2.54
C ALA A 67 -11.68 19.16 1.96
N THR A 68 -12.62 18.82 2.84
CA THR A 68 -14.05 18.66 2.53
C THR A 68 -14.84 19.96 2.69
N GLY A 69 -14.33 20.88 3.53
CA GLY A 69 -15.05 22.07 3.99
C GLY A 69 -16.16 21.75 5.00
N ARG A 70 -16.13 20.55 5.60
CA ARG A 70 -17.09 20.04 6.58
C ARG A 70 -16.36 19.55 7.83
N ASP A 71 -17.10 19.46 8.92
CA ASP A 71 -16.66 18.85 10.18
C ASP A 71 -16.86 17.33 10.05
N MET A 72 -15.77 16.62 9.74
CA MET A 72 -15.84 15.18 9.42
C MET A 72 -15.61 14.28 10.64
N ASP A 73 -15.26 14.85 11.79
CA ASP A 73 -15.09 14.10 13.05
C ASP A 73 -15.99 14.59 14.20
N GLY A 74 -16.77 15.64 13.97
CA GLY A 74 -17.83 16.11 14.86
C GLY A 74 -17.32 16.92 16.04
N ASP A 75 -16.08 17.44 15.99
CA ASP A 75 -15.47 18.18 17.08
C ASP A 75 -15.90 19.66 17.14
N GLY A 76 -16.64 20.14 16.13
CA GLY A 76 -17.13 21.51 16.00
C GLY A 76 -16.14 22.50 15.37
N THR A 77 -14.95 22.05 14.98
CA THR A 77 -13.91 22.81 14.30
C THR A 77 -13.87 22.43 12.83
N LEU A 78 -13.63 23.42 11.95
CA LEU A 78 -13.53 23.17 10.50
C LEU A 78 -12.10 23.33 10.01
N GLY A 79 -11.75 22.53 9.01
CA GLY A 79 -10.49 22.62 8.28
C GLY A 79 -9.29 22.00 9.00
N THR A 80 -9.54 21.09 9.94
CA THR A 80 -8.50 20.28 10.59
C THR A 80 -7.98 19.20 9.62
N ALA A 81 -6.93 18.47 10.03
CA ALA A 81 -6.46 17.32 9.25
C ALA A 81 -7.47 16.16 9.25
N ASP A 82 -8.28 16.02 10.30
CA ASP A 82 -9.34 15.02 10.41
C ASP A 82 -10.59 15.37 9.58
N ASP A 83 -10.73 16.63 9.17
CA ASP A 83 -11.78 17.11 8.24
C ASP A 83 -11.50 16.83 6.76
N ALA A 84 -10.33 16.33 6.43
CA ALA A 84 -9.99 15.94 5.06
C ALA A 84 -10.62 14.59 4.69
N HIS A 85 -10.82 14.33 3.40
CA HIS A 85 -11.33 13.04 2.93
C HIS A 85 -10.49 11.85 3.45
N GLY A 86 -9.18 12.02 3.54
CA GLY A 86 -8.28 11.20 4.35
C GLY A 86 -7.37 12.11 5.17
N TYR A 87 -6.99 11.67 6.37
CA TYR A 87 -6.14 12.46 7.27
C TYR A 87 -4.86 12.94 6.57
N GLY A 88 -4.53 14.22 6.69
CA GLY A 88 -3.28 14.74 6.15
C GLY A 88 -3.04 16.21 6.46
N ALA A 89 -1.82 16.55 6.87
CA ALA A 89 -1.44 17.92 7.23
C ALA A 89 -1.41 18.91 6.04
N PHE A 90 -1.35 18.39 4.80
CA PHE A 90 -1.49 19.17 3.57
C PHE A 90 -1.99 18.28 2.44
N ALA A 91 -2.60 18.89 1.42
CA ALA A 91 -3.12 18.16 0.26
C ALA A 91 -2.02 17.38 -0.46
N GLY A 92 -2.18 16.06 -0.58
CA GLY A 92 -1.24 15.20 -1.28
C GLY A 92 -0.18 14.53 -0.40
N VAL A 93 -0.18 14.76 0.92
CA VAL A 93 0.82 14.15 1.81
C VAL A 93 0.73 12.62 1.82
N GLY A 94 1.87 11.93 1.75
CA GLY A 94 1.92 10.48 1.94
C GLY A 94 1.02 9.67 1.00
N GLY A 95 0.91 10.09 -0.26
CA GLY A 95 0.16 9.41 -1.31
C GLY A 95 0.77 8.07 -1.74
N MET A 96 0.36 7.61 -2.90
CA MET A 96 0.84 6.37 -3.52
C MET A 96 1.22 6.61 -4.98
N ALA A 97 2.04 5.74 -5.56
CA ALA A 97 2.51 5.86 -6.92
C ALA A 97 2.90 4.51 -7.53
N VAL A 98 3.01 4.47 -8.85
CA VAL A 98 3.59 3.36 -9.61
C VAL A 98 4.77 3.90 -10.42
N LEU A 99 5.93 3.25 -10.31
CA LEU A 99 7.04 3.38 -11.25
C LEU A 99 7.13 2.10 -12.08
N SER A 100 7.51 2.19 -13.34
CA SER A 100 7.68 1.02 -14.18
C SER A 100 8.73 1.19 -15.27
N ARG A 101 9.39 0.07 -15.58
CA ARG A 101 10.17 -0.16 -16.80
C ARG A 101 9.29 -0.28 -18.04
N LEU A 102 8.05 -0.71 -17.85
CA LEU A 102 7.08 -1.03 -18.88
C LEU A 102 6.08 0.12 -19.05
N PRO A 103 5.52 0.33 -20.26
CA PRO A 103 4.54 1.38 -20.48
C PRO A 103 3.31 1.24 -19.58
N ILE A 104 2.94 2.34 -18.92
CA ILE A 104 1.68 2.46 -18.16
C ILE A 104 0.62 3.05 -19.09
N MET A 105 -0.54 2.41 -19.18
CA MET A 105 -1.64 2.84 -20.05
C MET A 105 -2.52 3.86 -19.33
N HIS A 106 -2.05 5.11 -19.26
CA HIS A 106 -2.68 6.20 -18.51
C HIS A 106 -4.17 6.43 -18.85
N ASP A 107 -4.54 6.34 -20.13
CA ASP A 107 -5.91 6.57 -20.61
C ASP A 107 -6.87 5.43 -20.25
N HIS A 108 -6.33 4.28 -19.85
CA HIS A 108 -7.08 3.11 -19.41
C HIS A 108 -7.04 2.90 -17.89
N ALA A 109 -6.36 3.78 -17.15
CA ALA A 109 -6.31 3.71 -15.70
C ALA A 109 -7.61 4.26 -15.09
N GLU A 110 -8.14 3.55 -14.10
CA GLU A 110 -9.34 3.93 -13.37
C GLU A 110 -8.99 4.38 -11.95
N ASP A 111 -9.65 5.44 -11.48
CA ASP A 111 -9.46 6.00 -10.15
C ASP A 111 -10.75 5.88 -9.33
N PHE A 112 -10.76 4.94 -8.38
CA PHE A 112 -11.86 4.68 -7.47
C PHE A 112 -11.73 5.43 -6.15
N SER A 113 -10.74 6.32 -6.01
CA SER A 113 -10.50 7.03 -4.75
C SER A 113 -11.69 7.90 -4.32
N THR A 114 -12.57 8.27 -5.25
CA THR A 114 -13.79 9.05 -4.97
C THR A 114 -15.00 8.22 -4.57
N PHE A 115 -14.91 6.89 -4.58
CA PHE A 115 -15.98 5.98 -4.18
C PHE A 115 -16.41 6.25 -2.73
N LEU A 116 -17.71 6.42 -2.50
CA LEU A 116 -18.26 6.72 -1.18
C LEU A 116 -18.28 5.45 -0.31
N TRP A 117 -17.96 5.60 0.96
CA TRP A 117 -17.96 4.46 1.89
C TRP A 117 -19.36 3.87 2.07
N ALA A 118 -20.39 4.71 2.09
CA ALA A 118 -21.79 4.27 2.15
C ALA A 118 -22.24 3.44 0.92
N ASP A 119 -21.53 3.53 -0.20
CA ASP A 119 -21.86 2.78 -1.42
C ASP A 119 -21.26 1.36 -1.42
N LEU A 120 -20.35 1.03 -0.47
CA LEU A 120 -19.77 -0.29 -0.39
C LEU A 120 -20.82 -1.30 0.13
N PRO A 121 -21.12 -2.39 -0.60
CA PRO A 121 -22.10 -3.38 -0.15
C PRO A 121 -21.73 -3.99 1.22
N GLY A 122 -22.64 -3.84 2.18
CA GLY A 122 -22.45 -4.33 3.55
C GLY A 122 -21.28 -3.64 4.26
N HIS A 123 -21.05 -2.35 4.01
CA HIS A 123 -20.10 -1.56 4.78
C HIS A 123 -20.41 -1.61 6.27
N ILE A 124 -19.38 -1.38 7.09
CA ILE A 124 -19.48 -1.29 8.54
C ILE A 124 -19.18 0.13 9.06
N MET A 125 -19.33 1.15 8.20
CA MET A 125 -19.28 2.56 8.62
C MET A 125 -20.08 2.78 9.92
N PRO A 126 -19.46 3.35 10.98
CA PRO A 126 -20.17 3.67 12.22
C PRO A 126 -21.37 4.59 11.98
N ILE A 127 -22.48 4.36 12.68
CA ILE A 127 -23.75 5.11 12.49
C ILE A 127 -23.57 6.59 12.85
N GLU A 128 -22.72 6.85 13.82
CA GLU A 128 -22.33 8.16 14.34
C GLU A 128 -21.34 8.92 13.45
N THR A 129 -20.92 8.35 12.31
CA THR A 129 -20.03 9.03 11.35
C THR A 129 -20.66 10.34 10.89
N PRO A 130 -20.02 11.50 11.13
CA PRO A 130 -20.46 12.78 10.60
C PRO A 130 -20.40 12.80 9.07
N GLU A 131 -21.35 13.53 8.46
CA GLU A 131 -21.41 13.73 7.01
C GLU A 131 -21.22 12.43 6.20
N PRO A 132 -21.93 11.32 6.52
CA PRO A 132 -21.62 9.98 6.01
C PRO A 132 -21.79 9.87 4.49
N ALA A 133 -22.64 10.72 3.90
CA ALA A 133 -22.85 10.81 2.46
C ALA A 133 -21.67 11.46 1.70
N LEU A 134 -20.73 12.12 2.39
CA LEU A 134 -19.55 12.75 1.81
C LEU A 134 -18.27 11.92 2.04
N GLN A 135 -18.30 10.98 2.97
CA GLN A 135 -17.13 10.21 3.35
C GLN A 135 -16.74 9.22 2.24
N ARG A 136 -15.59 9.48 1.61
CA ARG A 136 -14.96 8.54 0.67
C ARG A 136 -14.43 7.33 1.43
N LEU A 137 -14.50 6.15 0.82
CA LEU A 137 -13.95 4.92 1.39
C LEU A 137 -12.43 5.02 1.52
N SER A 138 -11.75 5.28 0.41
CA SER A 138 -10.30 5.35 0.36
C SER A 138 -9.74 6.49 1.20
N THR A 139 -8.79 6.22 2.09
CA THR A 139 -8.03 7.22 2.83
C THR A 139 -6.93 7.81 1.97
N THR A 140 -6.23 6.96 1.21
CA THR A 140 -5.25 7.40 0.22
C THR A 140 -5.84 7.31 -1.18
N GLY A 141 -6.12 6.09 -1.65
CA GLY A 141 -6.73 5.85 -2.96
C GLY A 141 -6.90 4.37 -3.28
N HIS A 142 -7.66 4.10 -4.34
CA HIS A 142 -7.82 2.78 -4.98
C HIS A 142 -7.77 2.98 -6.49
N TRP A 143 -6.80 2.36 -7.17
CA TRP A 143 -6.59 2.53 -8.61
C TRP A 143 -6.53 1.18 -9.32
N LEU A 144 -7.09 1.12 -10.54
CA LEU A 144 -6.73 0.12 -11.52
C LEU A 144 -5.72 0.76 -12.48
N VAL A 145 -4.51 0.21 -12.56
CA VAL A 145 -3.41 0.73 -13.39
C VAL A 145 -2.94 -0.35 -14.36
N PRO A 146 -3.32 -0.27 -15.65
CA PRO A 146 -2.87 -1.24 -16.63
C PRO A 146 -1.41 -0.97 -17.05
N VAL A 147 -0.59 -2.02 -17.01
CA VAL A 147 0.81 -2.03 -17.49
C VAL A 147 0.93 -2.95 -18.70
N GLN A 148 1.59 -2.47 -19.74
CA GLN A 148 1.82 -3.22 -20.97
C GLN A 148 3.05 -4.13 -20.84
N ILE A 149 2.83 -5.43 -20.64
CA ILE A 149 3.89 -6.45 -20.45
C ILE A 149 4.44 -7.02 -21.76
N HIS A 150 3.65 -6.94 -22.84
CA HIS A 150 4.03 -7.28 -24.22
C HIS A 150 3.20 -6.40 -25.17
N PRO A 151 3.54 -6.21 -26.46
CA PRO A 151 2.72 -5.46 -27.43
C PRO A 151 1.19 -5.67 -27.37
N VAL A 152 0.73 -6.85 -26.95
CA VAL A 152 -0.71 -7.19 -26.79
C VAL A 152 -1.10 -7.62 -25.38
N GLY A 153 -0.14 -7.78 -24.46
CA GLY A 153 -0.38 -8.30 -23.12
C GLY A 153 -0.50 -7.17 -22.10
N MET A 154 -1.54 -7.22 -21.27
CA MET A 154 -1.81 -6.25 -20.22
C MET A 154 -1.85 -6.93 -18.85
N LEU A 155 -1.19 -6.34 -17.88
CA LEU A 155 -1.32 -6.67 -16.46
C LEU A 155 -2.01 -5.52 -15.74
N ASN A 156 -3.13 -5.78 -15.06
CA ASN A 156 -3.88 -4.75 -14.35
C ASN A 156 -3.46 -4.73 -12.87
N LEU A 157 -2.83 -3.66 -12.43
CA LEU A 157 -2.50 -3.48 -11.02
C LEU A 157 -3.72 -2.91 -10.29
N LEU A 158 -4.18 -3.58 -9.23
CA LEU A 158 -5.20 -3.08 -8.32
C LEU A 158 -4.49 -2.50 -7.10
N VAL A 159 -4.22 -1.20 -7.16
CA VAL A 159 -3.32 -0.48 -6.24
C VAL A 159 -4.10 0.22 -5.15
N PHE A 160 -3.69 0.05 -3.89
CA PHE A 160 -4.31 0.77 -2.77
C PHE A 160 -3.33 1.03 -1.62
N TYR A 161 -3.69 2.01 -0.79
CA TYR A 161 -3.03 2.27 0.48
C TYR A 161 -4.08 2.61 1.54
N ALA A 162 -4.39 1.63 2.39
CA ALA A 162 -5.44 1.72 3.41
C ALA A 162 -4.93 2.43 4.68
N SER A 163 -5.85 3.00 5.45
CA SER A 163 -5.53 3.63 6.74
C SER A 163 -5.08 2.58 7.76
N PRO A 164 -4.18 2.88 8.71
CA PRO A 164 -3.97 1.99 9.85
C PRO A 164 -5.20 1.96 10.78
N PRO A 165 -5.55 0.81 11.38
CA PRO A 165 -6.84 0.60 12.05
C PRO A 165 -7.00 1.33 13.39
N VAL A 166 -5.92 1.68 14.09
CA VAL A 166 -5.95 2.09 15.52
C VAL A 166 -5.75 3.58 15.79
N PHE A 167 -5.62 4.41 14.75
CA PHE A 167 -5.47 5.87 14.93
C PHE A 167 -6.79 6.61 14.70
N GLY A 168 -6.87 7.87 15.11
CA GLY A 168 -7.96 8.79 14.79
C GLY A 168 -8.64 9.39 16.02
N SER A 169 -9.35 10.49 15.82
CA SER A 169 -10.13 11.18 16.85
C SER A 169 -11.44 10.47 17.18
N MET A 170 -12.02 9.75 16.22
CA MET A 170 -13.26 8.97 16.41
C MET A 170 -12.99 7.50 16.68
N GLU A 171 -13.65 6.98 17.71
CA GLU A 171 -13.61 5.58 18.10
C GLU A 171 -14.03 4.69 16.92
N ASN A 172 -13.26 3.63 16.67
CA ASN A 172 -13.50 2.59 15.65
C ASN A 172 -13.64 3.07 14.18
N ARG A 173 -13.60 4.38 13.87
CA ARG A 173 -13.68 4.86 12.48
C ARG A 173 -12.62 4.22 11.61
N ASN A 174 -11.36 4.29 12.02
CA ASN A 174 -10.27 3.74 11.22
C ASN A 174 -10.23 2.21 11.22
N LEU A 175 -10.68 1.57 12.30
CA LEU A 175 -10.82 0.12 12.38
C LEU A 175 -11.78 -0.38 11.30
N HIS A 176 -12.97 0.21 11.23
CA HIS A 176 -13.99 -0.13 10.26
C HIS A 176 -13.64 0.31 8.84
N ARG A 177 -13.01 1.49 8.69
CA ARG A 177 -12.59 2.01 7.39
C ARG A 177 -11.50 1.16 6.78
N ASN A 178 -10.48 0.76 7.56
CA ASN A 178 -9.41 -0.12 7.11
C ASN A 178 -9.95 -1.47 6.60
N HIS A 179 -10.86 -2.08 7.36
CA HIS A 179 -11.56 -3.30 6.97
C HIS A 179 -12.27 -3.15 5.61
N ASP A 180 -13.06 -2.08 5.45
CA ASP A 180 -13.83 -1.86 4.24
C ASP A 180 -12.97 -1.40 3.04
N GLU A 181 -11.84 -0.72 3.29
CA GLU A 181 -10.83 -0.42 2.26
C GLU A 181 -10.27 -1.72 1.68
N VAL A 182 -9.92 -2.71 2.50
CA VAL A 182 -9.48 -4.02 2.01
C VAL A 182 -10.59 -4.76 1.27
N ARG A 183 -11.82 -4.72 1.78
CA ARG A 183 -12.98 -5.38 1.14
C ARG A 183 -13.35 -4.78 -0.22
N PHE A 184 -12.96 -3.56 -0.52
CA PHE A 184 -13.20 -2.94 -1.82
C PHE A 184 -12.78 -3.87 -2.96
N TRP A 185 -11.56 -4.43 -2.90
CA TRP A 185 -11.07 -5.31 -3.96
C TRP A 185 -11.82 -6.62 -4.05
N THR A 186 -12.22 -7.21 -2.93
CA THR A 186 -13.10 -8.40 -2.94
C THR A 186 -14.44 -8.09 -3.60
N GLN A 187 -15.11 -6.99 -3.24
CA GLN A 187 -16.40 -6.62 -3.86
C GLN A 187 -16.26 -6.28 -5.35
N TYR A 188 -15.15 -5.63 -5.74
CA TYR A 188 -14.85 -5.29 -7.13
C TYR A 188 -14.63 -6.55 -7.97
N LEU A 189 -13.79 -7.48 -7.50
CA LEU A 189 -13.49 -8.73 -8.21
C LEU A 189 -14.70 -9.67 -8.30
N ASP A 190 -15.60 -9.64 -7.32
CA ASP A 190 -16.89 -10.34 -7.33
C ASP A 190 -17.92 -9.70 -8.27
N GLY A 191 -17.62 -8.54 -8.87
CA GLY A 191 -18.56 -7.81 -9.75
C GLY A 191 -19.77 -7.23 -9.01
N ARG A 192 -19.64 -6.97 -7.70
CA ARG A 192 -20.72 -6.42 -6.86
C ARG A 192 -20.77 -4.90 -6.85
N LEU A 193 -19.75 -4.25 -7.39
CA LEU A 193 -19.71 -2.81 -7.53
C LEU A 193 -20.19 -2.38 -8.95
N PRO A 194 -20.62 -1.12 -9.15
CA PRO A 194 -21.14 -0.67 -10.44
C PRO A 194 -20.14 -0.72 -11.61
N MET A 195 -18.84 -0.74 -11.31
CA MET A 195 -17.76 -0.85 -12.26
C MET A 195 -17.33 -2.33 -12.41
N PRO A 196 -17.20 -2.84 -13.64
CA PRO A 196 -16.82 -4.23 -13.85
C PRO A 196 -15.32 -4.45 -13.57
N PRO A 197 -14.92 -5.63 -13.06
CA PRO A 197 -13.52 -6.02 -13.00
C PRO A 197 -12.97 -6.27 -14.42
N PRO A 198 -11.66 -6.11 -14.66
CA PRO A 198 -11.07 -6.37 -15.96
C PRO A 198 -11.14 -7.87 -16.30
N ASP A 199 -11.22 -8.23 -17.58
CA ASP A 199 -11.14 -9.64 -18.02
C ASP A 199 -9.73 -10.21 -17.87
N GLY A 200 -8.72 -9.37 -18.10
CA GLY A 200 -7.29 -9.71 -18.07
C GLY A 200 -6.77 -10.07 -16.67
N PRO A 201 -5.51 -10.52 -16.58
CA PRO A 201 -4.88 -10.81 -15.29
C PRO A 201 -4.75 -9.54 -14.45
N VAL A 202 -4.83 -9.73 -13.14
CA VAL A 202 -4.70 -8.68 -12.12
C VAL A 202 -3.55 -8.98 -11.16
N VAL A 203 -3.04 -7.95 -10.50
CA VAL A 203 -2.26 -8.10 -9.26
C VAL A 203 -2.80 -7.08 -8.26
N VAL A 204 -3.34 -7.53 -7.13
CA VAL A 204 -3.61 -6.62 -6.02
C VAL A 204 -2.28 -6.26 -5.37
N ALA A 205 -1.97 -4.96 -5.31
CA ALA A 205 -0.67 -4.47 -4.87
C ALA A 205 -0.82 -3.27 -3.95
N GLY A 206 -0.40 -3.37 -2.70
CA GLY A 206 -0.57 -2.25 -1.78
C GLY A 206 -0.25 -2.55 -0.33
N SER A 207 -0.35 -1.50 0.48
CA SER A 207 -0.25 -1.60 1.92
C SER A 207 -1.65 -1.59 2.50
N ALA A 208 -2.08 -2.74 3.03
CA ALA A 208 -3.39 -2.93 3.63
C ALA A 208 -3.43 -2.42 5.07
N ASN A 209 -2.28 -2.25 5.73
CA ASN A 209 -2.20 -2.02 7.19
C ASN A 209 -3.02 -3.01 8.03
N LEU A 210 -3.31 -4.20 7.48
CA LEU A 210 -4.17 -5.20 8.08
C LEU A 210 -3.51 -6.56 7.94
N ASP A 211 -3.09 -7.12 9.06
CA ASP A 211 -2.54 -8.46 9.13
C ASP A 211 -3.67 -9.50 9.24
N PRO A 212 -3.53 -10.71 8.66
CA PRO A 212 -4.56 -11.73 8.68
C PRO A 212 -4.73 -12.46 10.03
N VAL A 213 -3.85 -12.26 11.02
CA VAL A 213 -3.82 -13.03 12.28
C VAL A 213 -3.56 -12.17 13.53
N ASP A 214 -2.67 -11.19 13.43
CA ASP A 214 -2.13 -10.40 14.54
C ASP A 214 -2.43 -8.90 14.41
N GLY A 215 -2.09 -8.12 15.44
CA GLY A 215 -2.44 -6.71 15.53
C GLY A 215 -3.92 -6.48 15.88
N ASP A 216 -4.35 -5.22 15.82
CA ASP A 216 -5.65 -4.77 16.35
C ASP A 216 -6.73 -4.60 15.27
N GLY A 217 -6.44 -4.99 14.03
CA GLY A 217 -7.37 -4.83 12.90
C GLY A 217 -8.47 -5.91 12.84
N LEU A 218 -9.47 -5.70 11.98
CA LEU A 218 -10.51 -6.69 11.69
C LEU A 218 -10.02 -7.66 10.59
N HIS A 219 -9.31 -8.71 11.02
CA HIS A 219 -8.54 -9.59 10.14
C HIS A 219 -9.36 -10.31 9.05
N GLU A 220 -10.66 -10.49 9.25
CA GLU A 220 -11.55 -11.22 8.33
C GLU A 220 -11.50 -10.67 6.91
N ALA A 221 -11.40 -9.34 6.74
CA ALA A 221 -11.31 -8.72 5.42
C ALA A 221 -10.04 -9.16 4.66
N MET A 222 -8.90 -9.21 5.35
CA MET A 222 -7.65 -9.66 4.74
C MET A 222 -7.66 -11.17 4.49
N GLN A 223 -8.19 -11.96 5.42
CA GLN A 223 -8.34 -13.40 5.25
C GLN A 223 -9.22 -13.76 4.04
N ASP A 224 -10.32 -13.03 3.82
CA ASP A 224 -11.20 -13.23 2.68
C ASP A 224 -10.51 -12.85 1.36
N LEU A 225 -9.76 -11.74 1.34
CA LEU A 225 -9.00 -11.33 0.16
C LEU A 225 -7.90 -12.34 -0.19
N LEU A 226 -7.17 -12.88 0.79
CA LEU A 226 -6.16 -13.92 0.59
C LEU A 226 -6.75 -15.25 0.08
N ARG A 227 -8.01 -15.56 0.41
CA ARG A 227 -8.72 -16.77 -0.04
C ARG A 227 -9.53 -16.54 -1.33
N HIS A 228 -9.54 -15.32 -1.87
CA HIS A 228 -10.36 -15.01 -3.04
C HIS A 228 -9.93 -15.86 -4.25
N PRO A 229 -10.85 -16.59 -4.93
CA PRO A 229 -10.50 -17.63 -5.91
C PRO A 229 -9.81 -17.10 -7.17
N ARG A 230 -9.95 -15.80 -7.47
CA ARG A 230 -9.22 -15.16 -8.58
C ARG A 230 -7.77 -14.82 -8.22
N LEU A 231 -7.41 -14.82 -6.95
CA LEU A 231 -6.08 -14.43 -6.48
C LEU A 231 -5.35 -15.66 -5.93
N GLN A 232 -4.03 -15.53 -5.81
CA GLN A 232 -3.20 -16.47 -5.07
C GLN A 232 -2.29 -15.69 -4.12
N ASP A 233 -2.08 -16.23 -2.92
CA ASP A 233 -1.13 -15.70 -1.95
C ASP A 233 0.25 -16.33 -2.17
N PRO A 234 1.26 -15.57 -2.64
CA PRO A 234 2.60 -16.11 -2.85
C PRO A 234 3.36 -16.37 -1.54
N GLN A 235 2.85 -15.93 -0.39
CA GLN A 235 3.46 -16.09 0.93
C GLN A 235 4.95 -15.71 0.93
N PRO A 236 5.30 -14.44 0.62
CA PRO A 236 6.70 -14.02 0.50
C PRO A 236 7.39 -14.16 1.86
N ARG A 237 8.43 -15.01 1.94
CA ARG A 237 9.11 -15.32 3.21
C ARG A 237 10.45 -14.60 3.33
N SER A 238 10.86 -14.30 4.56
CA SER A 238 12.23 -13.92 4.91
C SER A 238 12.67 -14.59 6.22
N VAL A 239 13.95 -14.99 6.28
CA VAL A 239 14.58 -15.51 7.51
C VAL A 239 14.77 -14.41 8.56
N ASP A 240 15.12 -13.19 8.16
CA ASP A 240 15.35 -12.10 9.11
C ASP A 240 14.07 -11.49 9.65
N ALA A 241 12.95 -11.66 8.97
CA ALA A 241 11.64 -11.35 9.54
C ALA A 241 11.40 -12.17 10.83
N ILE A 242 11.78 -13.46 10.84
CA ILE A 242 11.73 -14.33 12.02
C ILE A 242 12.64 -13.80 13.13
N LEU A 243 13.88 -13.43 12.79
CA LEU A 243 14.84 -12.92 13.77
C LEU A 243 14.39 -11.58 14.36
N ALA A 244 13.82 -10.70 13.53
CA ALA A 244 13.29 -9.41 13.97
C ALA A 244 12.04 -9.55 14.83
N ALA A 245 11.32 -10.68 14.74
CA ALA A 245 10.15 -10.95 15.58
C ALA A 245 10.51 -11.30 17.03
N ASP A 246 11.80 -11.54 17.34
CA ASP A 246 12.30 -11.66 18.72
C ASP A 246 12.37 -10.28 19.41
N HIS A 247 11.22 -9.63 19.55
CA HIS A 247 11.05 -8.30 20.13
C HIS A 247 9.83 -8.27 21.06
N PRO A 248 9.86 -7.55 22.21
CA PRO A 248 8.75 -7.50 23.17
C PRO A 248 7.38 -7.17 22.56
N ALA A 249 7.35 -6.27 21.57
CA ALA A 249 6.13 -5.86 20.89
C ALA A 249 5.48 -6.96 20.04
N SER A 250 6.24 -7.98 19.62
CA SER A 250 5.74 -9.12 18.85
C SER A 250 5.41 -10.34 19.75
N LEU A 251 5.61 -10.22 21.07
CA LEU A 251 5.32 -11.32 21.99
C LEU A 251 3.82 -11.64 21.98
N GLY A 252 3.49 -12.91 21.70
CA GLY A 252 2.11 -13.39 21.64
C GLY A 252 1.48 -13.35 20.25
N HIS A 253 2.20 -12.87 19.24
CA HIS A 253 1.82 -13.03 17.83
C HIS A 253 1.70 -14.52 17.49
N ARG A 254 0.70 -14.86 16.68
CA ARG A 254 0.38 -16.23 16.26
C ARG A 254 0.60 -16.47 14.78
N GLY A 255 0.67 -15.40 13.99
CA GLY A 255 1.07 -15.42 12.60
C GLY A 255 2.47 -15.96 12.43
N ASP A 256 2.77 -16.40 11.21
CA ASP A 256 4.10 -16.89 10.87
C ASP A 256 5.04 -15.69 10.65
N PRO A 257 6.01 -15.43 11.53
CA PRO A 257 6.83 -14.22 11.47
C PRO A 257 7.73 -14.18 10.23
N ALA A 258 7.90 -15.31 9.54
CA ALA A 258 8.61 -15.30 8.25
C ALA A 258 7.86 -14.51 7.17
N LEU A 259 6.55 -14.27 7.34
CA LEU A 259 5.70 -13.54 6.41
C LEU A 259 5.57 -12.05 6.76
N ASP A 260 6.18 -11.59 7.84
CA ASP A 260 6.11 -10.19 8.25
C ASP A 260 6.75 -9.29 7.19
N THR A 261 6.09 -8.17 6.90
CA THR A 261 6.57 -7.18 5.92
C THR A 261 6.98 -5.87 6.58
N THR A 262 6.69 -5.69 7.87
CA THR A 262 6.96 -4.43 8.57
C THR A 262 7.44 -4.67 10.00
N GLU A 263 8.38 -3.81 10.44
CA GLU A 263 8.99 -3.83 11.77
C GLU A 263 8.61 -2.58 12.58
N TRP A 264 7.76 -2.73 13.61
CA TRP A 264 7.48 -1.64 14.57
C TRP A 264 8.22 -1.85 15.90
N VAL A 265 9.47 -1.37 15.95
CA VAL A 265 10.40 -1.53 17.08
C VAL A 265 10.13 -0.70 18.34
N ARG A 266 8.89 -0.24 18.57
CA ARG A 266 8.58 0.45 19.83
C ARG A 266 8.21 -0.58 20.89
N ASP A 267 8.68 -0.40 22.12
CA ASP A 267 8.31 -1.25 23.28
C ASP A 267 6.79 -1.40 23.44
N ILE A 268 6.06 -0.34 23.09
CA ILE A 268 4.60 -0.30 23.01
C ILE A 268 4.24 0.00 21.56
N GLY A 269 3.85 -1.04 20.82
CA GLY A 269 3.50 -0.99 19.41
C GLY A 269 2.95 -2.32 18.92
N PRO A 270 2.52 -2.39 17.65
CA PRO A 270 1.86 -3.57 17.10
C PRO A 270 2.80 -4.74 16.79
N GLY A 271 4.08 -4.67 17.17
CA GLY A 271 5.08 -5.68 16.80
C GLY A 271 5.35 -5.74 15.31
N ASN A 272 5.93 -6.85 14.84
CA ASN A 272 6.07 -7.11 13.41
C ASN A 272 4.77 -7.69 12.87
N LEU A 273 4.38 -7.25 11.68
CA LEU A 273 3.16 -7.71 11.02
C LEU A 273 3.39 -7.85 9.52
N ARG A 274 2.56 -8.68 8.89
CA ARG A 274 2.36 -8.70 7.44
C ARG A 274 1.28 -7.69 7.07
N VAL A 275 1.65 -6.60 6.41
CA VAL A 275 0.70 -5.53 6.03
C VAL A 275 0.83 -5.07 4.58
N ASP A 276 1.82 -5.57 3.85
CA ASP A 276 2.07 -5.24 2.45
C ASP A 276 1.87 -6.49 1.58
N TYR A 277 1.11 -6.36 0.50
CA TYR A 277 0.62 -7.50 -0.27
C TYR A 277 0.84 -7.30 -1.76
N LEU A 278 1.30 -8.38 -2.40
CA LEU A 278 1.25 -8.61 -3.83
C LEU A 278 0.48 -9.91 -4.04
N LEU A 279 -0.74 -9.83 -4.54
CA LEU A 279 -1.62 -10.99 -4.77
C LEU A 279 -1.90 -11.11 -6.27
N PRO A 280 -1.10 -11.92 -7.00
CA PRO A 280 -1.31 -12.14 -8.42
C PRO A 280 -2.61 -12.90 -8.70
N ASP A 281 -3.14 -12.73 -9.91
CA ASP A 281 -4.24 -13.54 -10.41
C ASP A 281 -3.85 -15.03 -10.43
N ALA A 282 -4.77 -15.91 -10.03
CA ALA A 282 -4.55 -17.36 -9.96
C ALA A 282 -4.22 -18.00 -11.32
N ARG A 283 -4.48 -17.29 -12.43
CA ARG A 283 -4.09 -17.71 -13.79
C ARG A 283 -2.61 -17.49 -14.09
N LEU A 284 -1.91 -16.66 -13.31
CA LEU A 284 -0.48 -16.40 -13.48
C LEU A 284 0.35 -17.46 -12.77
N GLN A 285 1.51 -17.80 -13.32
CA GLN A 285 2.47 -18.65 -12.63
C GLN A 285 3.38 -17.78 -11.76
N VAL A 286 3.36 -18.01 -10.45
CA VAL A 286 4.36 -17.47 -9.52
C VAL A 286 5.63 -18.31 -9.63
N LEU A 287 6.75 -17.65 -9.91
CA LEU A 287 8.07 -18.28 -10.01
C LEU A 287 8.80 -18.26 -8.68
N ASP A 288 8.77 -17.11 -8.00
CA ASP A 288 9.36 -16.92 -6.68
C ASP A 288 8.73 -15.69 -6.00
N ALA A 289 8.92 -15.55 -4.70
CA ALA A 289 8.45 -14.40 -3.94
C ALA A 289 9.25 -14.22 -2.65
N GLY A 290 9.39 -12.97 -2.21
CA GLY A 290 10.15 -12.70 -1.00
C GLY A 290 9.96 -11.31 -0.44
N VAL A 291 10.59 -11.12 0.71
CA VAL A 291 10.68 -9.83 1.39
C VAL A 291 12.16 -9.45 1.41
N VAL A 292 12.50 -8.24 0.96
CA VAL A 292 13.86 -7.70 1.04
C VAL A 292 14.17 -7.33 2.48
N TRP A 293 14.47 -8.37 3.23
CA TRP A 293 14.88 -8.36 4.62
C TRP A 293 15.98 -9.41 4.77
N PRO A 294 17.20 -9.07 4.37
CA PRO A 294 18.27 -10.04 4.18
C PRO A 294 19.09 -10.24 5.47
N PRO A 295 19.88 -11.33 5.56
CA PRO A 295 20.70 -11.62 6.73
C PRO A 295 21.84 -10.61 6.87
N PRO A 296 22.41 -10.42 8.07
CA PRO A 296 23.45 -9.42 8.32
C PRO A 296 24.71 -9.56 7.46
N GLN A 297 24.91 -10.72 6.82
CA GLN A 297 26.06 -10.98 5.94
C GLN A 297 25.78 -10.60 4.47
N ASP A 298 24.54 -10.27 4.12
CA ASP A 298 24.14 -9.84 2.78
C ASP A 298 24.53 -8.38 2.56
N GLU A 299 24.95 -8.03 1.34
CA GLU A 299 25.32 -6.67 0.98
C GLU A 299 24.15 -5.67 1.05
N LEU A 300 22.91 -6.16 0.97
CA LEU A 300 21.71 -5.35 1.16
C LEU A 300 21.39 -5.06 2.64
N ALA A 301 22.01 -5.76 3.59
CA ALA A 301 21.66 -5.65 5.01
C ALA A 301 21.86 -4.24 5.56
N ASP A 302 22.98 -3.59 5.24
CA ASP A 302 23.25 -2.22 5.65
C ASP A 302 22.24 -1.23 5.03
N LEU A 303 21.82 -1.49 3.79
CA LEU A 303 20.84 -0.65 3.10
C LEU A 303 19.43 -0.84 3.67
N VAL A 304 19.02 -2.04 4.07
CA VAL A 304 17.72 -2.25 4.71
C VAL A 304 17.72 -1.78 6.16
N GLY A 305 18.82 -2.00 6.88
CA GLY A 305 18.95 -1.66 8.31
C GLY A 305 18.03 -2.46 9.20
N LYS A 306 18.10 -2.14 10.50
CA LYS A 306 17.27 -2.76 11.54
C LYS A 306 16.68 -1.70 12.46
N GLY A 307 15.47 -1.92 12.94
CA GLY A 307 14.78 -1.03 13.86
C GLY A 307 14.77 0.45 13.45
N GLU A 308 15.19 1.34 14.35
CA GLU A 308 15.12 2.79 14.13
C GLU A 308 16.12 3.30 13.08
N GLU A 309 17.15 2.50 12.76
CA GLU A 309 18.13 2.86 11.73
C GLU A 309 17.63 2.56 10.32
N ALA A 310 16.58 1.75 10.15
CA ALA A 310 16.04 1.41 8.84
C ALA A 310 15.46 2.67 8.15
N PRO A 311 15.62 2.82 6.81
CA PRO A 311 15.11 3.99 6.09
C PRO A 311 13.58 4.03 6.06
N THR A 312 12.96 2.87 6.32
CA THR A 312 11.53 2.66 6.46
C THR A 312 11.29 1.44 7.37
N ARG A 313 10.13 1.41 8.01
CA ARG A 313 9.67 0.25 8.79
C ARG A 313 9.19 -0.89 7.89
N HIS A 314 8.65 -0.54 6.72
CA HIS A 314 8.16 -1.51 5.74
C HIS A 314 9.32 -2.07 4.93
N ARG A 315 9.28 -3.35 4.59
CA ARG A 315 10.25 -4.01 3.74
C ARG A 315 9.68 -4.17 2.33
N LEU A 316 10.55 -4.12 1.33
CA LEU A 316 10.11 -4.29 -0.05
C LEU A 316 9.65 -5.74 -0.23
N VAL A 317 8.39 -5.92 -0.64
CA VAL A 317 7.82 -7.23 -1.01
C VAL A 317 7.89 -7.38 -2.51
N TRP A 318 8.31 -8.55 -3.00
CA TRP A 318 8.41 -8.82 -4.44
C TRP A 318 7.80 -10.18 -4.78
N VAL A 319 7.38 -10.31 -6.04
CA VAL A 319 6.91 -11.55 -6.64
C VAL A 319 7.40 -11.61 -8.08
N ASP A 320 8.00 -12.73 -8.46
CA ASP A 320 8.38 -13.02 -9.83
C ASP A 320 7.26 -13.81 -10.50
N LEU A 321 6.83 -13.32 -11.66
CA LEU A 321 5.71 -13.89 -12.41
C LEU A 321 6.18 -14.32 -13.79
N ALA A 322 5.77 -15.51 -14.21
CA ALA A 322 5.90 -15.88 -15.61
C ALA A 322 4.87 -15.07 -16.41
N ILE A 323 5.36 -14.21 -17.31
CA ILE A 323 4.50 -13.47 -18.23
C ILE A 323 3.94 -14.47 -19.26
N PRO A 324 2.61 -14.53 -19.45
CA PRO A 324 1.96 -15.47 -20.37
C PRO A 324 2.39 -15.37 -21.84
#